data_AF-A0A9P4UVM9-F1
#
_entry.id   AF-A0A9P4UVM9-F1
#
_cell.length_a   1.000
_cell.length_b   1.000
_cell.length_c   1.000
_cell.angle_alpha   90.00
_cell.angle_beta   90.00
_cell.angle_gamma   90.00
#
_symmetry.space_group_name_H-M   'P 1'
#
loop_
_entity.id
_entity.type
_entity.pdbx_description
1 polymer ?
#
loop_
_entity_poly.entity_id
_entity_poly.type
_entity_poly.pdbx_seq_one_letter_code
_entity_poly.pdbx_strand_id
1 'polypeptide(L)'
;MASFALLASIPICGAHPGMADTFAEVRRAAAKEARADSKQLIGDLKTLADSKLTAIGKDIKAILLDQKDARSSVIDTSIPAGNVDSAACKADLCCVWKWISYEMTAKFNGTSGRCTKLARGAVRLGFHDAAVWSTSTSYGGADGSILLTDEFSRSDNNGLDAISNQMKTWYTKYKPYGVSMADLIQMGANIATVVCPLGPRIRSFVGRKDNAKAGPTGLLPAETDSADAIIKLFAAKTIDAHDLVALVGAHTTSQQHFVNTSRDGDPQDTTPGIWDVAFYPQTQKNPPPRVLKFRSDIKLSQDSRTVGEWNEFSGSNGQDHWNEDYAKAYTRLSLLGVNNINDLKECTKVLPAARNSFVSEDQKVLDMWLQGQFNQLNDMVDNAIMLTGLT
;
A
#
# COMPACT_ATOMS: atom_id res chain seq x y z
N MET A 1 19.04 -4.07 75.08
CA MET A 1 18.11 -4.04 73.93
C MET A 1 18.93 -3.67 72.71
N ALA A 2 19.23 -4.64 71.84
CA ALA A 2 20.01 -4.41 70.63
C ALA A 2 19.04 -4.26 69.45
N SER A 3 19.09 -3.11 68.77
CA SER A 3 18.34 -2.85 67.53
C SER A 3 19.00 -3.56 66.36
N PHE A 4 18.27 -4.45 65.69
CA PHE A 4 18.65 -4.97 64.38
C PHE A 4 18.07 -4.05 63.29
N ALA A 5 18.96 -3.42 62.52
CA ALA A 5 18.59 -2.73 61.29
C ALA A 5 18.39 -3.77 60.17
N LEU A 6 17.18 -3.87 59.65
CA LEU A 6 16.87 -4.68 58.47
C LEU A 6 17.34 -3.90 57.23
N LEU A 7 18.50 -4.28 56.67
CA LEU A 7 18.88 -3.85 55.33
C LEU A 7 18.01 -4.60 54.32
N ALA A 8 17.06 -3.89 53.70
CA ALA A 8 16.36 -4.38 52.51
C ALA A 8 17.32 -4.30 51.31
N SER A 9 17.91 -5.42 50.93
CA SER A 9 18.61 -5.58 49.66
C SER A 9 17.58 -5.58 48.53
N ILE A 10 17.43 -4.43 47.86
CA ILE A 10 16.75 -4.36 46.56
C ILE A 10 17.67 -5.07 45.56
N PRO A 11 17.27 -6.18 44.91
CA PRO A 11 18.03 -6.70 43.79
C PRO A 11 17.95 -5.66 42.68
N ILE A 12 19.08 -5.05 42.35
CA ILE A 12 19.24 -4.30 41.12
C ILE A 12 19.06 -5.32 39.99
N CYS A 13 17.86 -5.41 39.43
CA CYS A 13 17.64 -6.14 38.18
C CYS A 13 18.51 -5.45 37.13
N GLY A 14 19.68 -6.04 36.84
CA GLY A 14 20.47 -5.66 35.69
C GLY A 14 19.61 -5.83 34.45
N ALA A 15 19.29 -4.73 33.77
CA ALA A 15 18.66 -4.77 32.46
C ALA A 15 19.65 -5.43 31.50
N HIS A 16 19.48 -6.73 31.26
CA HIS A 16 20.26 -7.46 30.26
C HIS A 16 20.01 -6.83 28.87
N PRO A 17 21.06 -6.62 28.06
CA PRO A 17 20.91 -6.25 26.66
C PRO A 17 20.03 -7.33 25.98
N GLY A 18 18.81 -6.96 25.59
CA GLY A 18 17.81 -7.87 25.02
C GLY A 18 16.48 -7.92 25.78
N MET A 19 16.42 -7.61 27.08
CA MET A 19 15.12 -7.56 27.78
C MET A 19 14.22 -6.44 27.26
N ALA A 20 14.79 -5.30 26.86
CA ALA A 20 14.03 -4.20 26.26
C ALA A 20 13.35 -4.64 24.95
N ASP A 21 14.06 -5.42 24.13
CA ASP A 21 13.54 -5.96 22.87
C ASP A 21 12.45 -7.01 23.14
N THR A 22 12.66 -7.92 24.10
CA THR A 22 11.63 -8.90 24.50
C THR A 22 10.37 -8.24 25.06
N PHE A 23 10.50 -7.20 25.90
CA PHE A 23 9.31 -6.48 26.40
C PHE A 23 8.61 -5.69 25.29
N ALA A 24 9.34 -5.14 24.33
CA ALA A 24 8.74 -4.49 23.16
C ALA A 24 7.98 -5.50 22.29
N GLU A 25 8.56 -6.68 22.04
CA GLU A 25 7.90 -7.78 21.31
C GLU A 25 6.64 -8.27 22.02
N VAL A 26 6.68 -8.46 23.34
CA VAL A 26 5.49 -8.87 24.13
C VAL A 26 4.40 -7.81 24.09
N ARG A 27 4.75 -6.52 24.19
CA ARG A 27 3.78 -5.42 24.06
C ARG A 27 3.16 -5.37 22.67
N ARG A 28 3.97 -5.56 21.61
CA ARG A 28 3.47 -5.67 20.23
C ARG A 28 2.51 -6.83 20.07
N ALA A 29 2.84 -8.00 20.62
CA ALA A 29 1.99 -9.18 20.57
C ALA A 29 0.63 -8.95 21.26
N ALA A 30 0.63 -8.35 22.47
CA ALA A 30 -0.61 -8.01 23.18
C ALA A 30 -1.44 -6.95 22.45
N ALA A 31 -0.78 -5.94 21.86
CA ALA A 31 -1.46 -4.94 21.04
C ALA A 31 -2.08 -5.56 19.77
N LYS A 32 -1.39 -6.52 19.15
CA LYS A 32 -1.89 -7.27 17.99
C LYS A 32 -3.14 -8.09 18.33
N GLU A 33 -3.18 -8.76 19.48
CA GLU A 33 -4.36 -9.51 19.93
C GLU A 33 -5.57 -8.60 20.16
N ALA A 34 -5.38 -7.50 20.91
CA ALA A 34 -6.46 -6.53 21.15
C ALA A 34 -6.98 -5.89 19.85
N ARG A 35 -6.10 -5.67 18.86
CA ARG A 35 -6.50 -5.17 17.54
C ARG A 35 -7.29 -6.20 16.76
N ALA A 36 -6.85 -7.45 16.73
CA ALA A 36 -7.55 -8.55 16.05
C ALA A 36 -9.01 -8.66 16.53
N ASP A 37 -9.25 -8.55 17.84
CA ASP A 37 -10.59 -8.59 18.43
C ASP A 37 -11.50 -7.43 17.99
N SER A 38 -10.91 -6.28 17.65
CA SER A 38 -11.64 -5.09 17.20
C SER A 38 -11.95 -5.08 15.70
N LYS A 39 -11.31 -5.97 14.91
CA LYS A 39 -11.46 -5.99 13.46
C LYS A 39 -12.86 -6.43 13.06
N GLN A 40 -13.46 -5.67 12.15
CA GLN A 40 -14.76 -6.01 11.57
C GLN A 40 -14.58 -6.74 10.24
N LEU A 41 -15.41 -7.76 10.02
CA LEU A 41 -15.56 -8.40 8.72
C LEU A 41 -16.41 -7.53 7.79
N ILE A 42 -16.13 -7.64 6.49
CA ILE A 42 -16.77 -6.88 5.41
C ILE A 42 -17.32 -7.83 4.34
N GLY A 43 -18.16 -7.28 3.45
CA GLY A 43 -18.76 -8.05 2.36
C GLY A 43 -19.62 -9.22 2.85
N ASP A 44 -19.63 -10.30 2.06
CA ASP A 44 -20.32 -11.56 2.37
C ASP A 44 -19.72 -12.29 3.59
N LEU A 45 -18.42 -12.13 3.88
CA LEU A 45 -17.76 -12.72 5.06
C LEU A 45 -18.38 -12.28 6.39
N LYS A 46 -19.03 -11.11 6.42
CA LYS A 46 -19.74 -10.62 7.62
C LYS A 46 -20.94 -11.48 7.98
N THR A 47 -21.58 -12.12 7.00
CA THR A 47 -22.89 -12.80 7.18
C THR A 47 -22.83 -14.30 6.93
N LEU A 48 -21.85 -14.78 6.17
CA LEU A 48 -21.69 -16.20 5.89
C LEU A 48 -21.23 -16.95 7.14
N ALA A 49 -21.86 -18.10 7.38
CA ALA A 49 -21.40 -19.06 8.38
C ALA A 49 -20.08 -19.70 7.94
N ASP A 50 -19.21 -20.04 8.90
CA ASP A 50 -17.88 -20.63 8.63
C ASP A 50 -17.92 -21.93 7.82
N SER A 51 -19.01 -22.70 7.93
CA SER A 51 -19.25 -23.91 7.15
C SER A 51 -19.50 -23.64 5.66
N LYS A 52 -19.84 -22.41 5.28
CA LYS A 52 -20.08 -21.97 3.90
C LYS A 52 -18.87 -21.27 3.27
N LEU A 53 -17.80 -21.04 4.04
CA LEU A 53 -16.61 -20.37 3.52
C LEU A 53 -15.79 -21.31 2.64
N THR A 54 -15.42 -20.83 1.45
CA THR A 54 -14.42 -21.48 0.60
C THR A 54 -13.05 -21.41 1.28
N ALA A 55 -12.07 -22.19 0.78
CA ALA A 55 -10.70 -22.09 1.29
C ALA A 55 -10.13 -20.66 1.18
N ILE A 56 -10.42 -19.97 0.07
CA ILE A 56 -10.02 -18.57 -0.12
C ILE A 56 -10.78 -17.63 0.82
N GLY A 57 -12.09 -17.82 1.00
CA GLY A 57 -12.87 -17.03 1.95
C GLY A 57 -12.37 -17.16 3.39
N LYS A 58 -11.97 -18.36 3.83
CA LYS A 58 -11.34 -18.59 5.14
C LYS A 58 -9.99 -17.89 5.26
N ASP A 59 -9.18 -17.95 4.21
CA ASP A 59 -7.88 -17.29 4.18
C ASP A 59 -7.98 -15.77 4.23
N ILE A 60 -8.89 -15.19 3.45
CA ILE A 60 -9.16 -13.75 3.49
C ILE A 60 -9.72 -13.35 4.85
N LYS A 61 -10.68 -14.11 5.39
CA LYS A 61 -11.20 -13.88 6.75
C LYS A 61 -10.08 -13.86 7.79
N ALA A 62 -9.15 -14.81 7.75
CA ALA A 62 -8.03 -14.87 8.68
C ALA A 62 -7.07 -13.68 8.51
N ILE A 63 -6.81 -13.22 7.28
CA ILE A 63 -6.02 -11.99 7.05
C ILE A 63 -6.73 -10.77 7.63
N LEU A 64 -8.03 -10.62 7.36
CA LEU A 64 -8.81 -9.46 7.84
C LEU A 64 -8.90 -9.39 9.37
N LEU A 65 -8.74 -10.51 10.06
CA LEU A 65 -8.70 -10.62 11.52
C LEU A 65 -7.28 -10.64 12.09
N ASP A 66 -6.25 -10.31 11.30
CA ASP A 66 -4.83 -10.32 11.68
C ASP A 66 -4.30 -11.70 12.17
N GLN A 67 -4.98 -12.78 11.78
CA GLN A 67 -4.66 -14.17 12.13
C GLN A 67 -3.76 -14.87 11.09
N LYS A 68 -3.56 -14.26 9.92
CA LYS A 68 -2.74 -14.79 8.83
C LYS A 68 -1.96 -13.67 8.14
N ASP A 69 -0.72 -13.97 7.72
CA ASP A 69 0.09 -13.04 6.92
C ASP A 69 -0.61 -12.77 5.58
N ALA A 70 -0.59 -11.51 5.16
CA ALA A 70 -1.10 -11.03 3.89
C ALA A 70 -0.04 -11.05 2.78
N ARG A 71 1.19 -11.46 3.09
CA ARG A 71 2.31 -11.60 2.14
C ARG A 71 2.43 -13.04 1.64
N SER A 72 3.07 -13.22 0.49
CA SER A 72 3.40 -14.56 -0.03
C SER A 72 4.70 -14.58 -0.84
N SER A 73 5.52 -15.60 -0.60
CA SER A 73 6.72 -15.89 -1.39
C SER A 73 6.48 -16.84 -2.56
N VAL A 74 5.26 -17.35 -2.74
CA VAL A 74 4.93 -18.31 -3.82
C VAL A 74 4.99 -17.61 -5.18
N ILE A 75 5.88 -18.06 -6.07
CA ILE A 75 6.07 -17.54 -7.42
C ILE A 75 5.87 -18.67 -8.42
N ASP A 76 5.09 -18.42 -9.47
CA ASP A 76 5.05 -19.27 -10.64
C ASP A 76 6.10 -18.81 -11.67
N THR A 77 7.25 -19.47 -11.66
CA THR A 77 8.39 -19.18 -12.55
C THR A 77 8.27 -19.80 -13.94
N SER A 78 7.18 -20.53 -14.23
CA SER A 78 6.98 -21.10 -15.56
C SER A 78 6.78 -20.01 -16.62
N ILE A 79 6.99 -20.34 -17.88
CA ILE A 79 6.56 -19.46 -18.99
C ILE A 79 5.03 -19.58 -19.11
N PRO A 80 4.28 -18.48 -19.39
CA PRO A 80 2.85 -18.58 -19.66
C PRO A 80 2.55 -19.66 -20.71
N ALA A 81 1.49 -20.44 -20.46
CA ALA A 81 1.12 -21.55 -21.32
C ALA A 81 0.54 -21.05 -22.66
N GLY A 82 1.42 -20.69 -23.59
CA GLY A 82 1.07 -20.04 -24.85
C GLY A 82 0.60 -18.60 -24.67
N ASN A 83 0.04 -18.03 -25.74
CA ASN A 83 -0.55 -16.69 -25.71
C ASN A 83 -1.88 -16.67 -24.92
N VAL A 84 -2.42 -15.47 -24.68
CA VAL A 84 -3.66 -15.28 -23.91
C VAL A 84 -4.89 -15.99 -24.53
N ASP A 85 -4.88 -16.20 -25.85
CA ASP A 85 -5.94 -16.88 -26.59
C ASP A 85 -5.88 -18.42 -26.54
N SER A 86 -4.76 -18.98 -26.08
CA SER A 86 -4.51 -20.41 -26.11
C SER A 86 -5.50 -21.19 -25.23
N ALA A 87 -5.77 -22.44 -25.60
CA ALA A 87 -6.61 -23.33 -24.80
C ALA A 87 -6.01 -23.58 -23.39
N ALA A 88 -4.68 -23.65 -23.30
CA ALA A 88 -3.99 -23.84 -22.03
C ALA A 88 -4.13 -22.61 -21.11
N CYS A 89 -4.04 -21.39 -21.66
CA CYS A 89 -4.23 -20.17 -20.90
C CYS A 89 -5.67 -20.03 -20.40
N LYS A 90 -6.65 -20.38 -21.23
CA LYS A 90 -8.07 -20.39 -20.84
C LYS A 90 -8.38 -21.40 -19.72
N ALA A 91 -7.59 -22.46 -19.58
CA ALA A 91 -7.74 -23.46 -18.53
C ALA A 91 -7.09 -23.07 -17.19
N ASP A 92 -6.10 -22.16 -17.18
CA ASP A 92 -5.52 -21.59 -15.95
C ASP A 92 -6.10 -20.19 -15.70
N LEU A 93 -6.94 -20.09 -14.68
CA LEU A 93 -7.54 -18.84 -14.21
C LEU A 93 -6.54 -17.68 -14.09
N CYS A 94 -5.31 -17.95 -13.66
CA CYS A 94 -4.31 -16.91 -13.43
C CYS A 94 -3.43 -16.63 -14.66
N CYS A 95 -3.59 -17.36 -15.77
CA CYS A 95 -2.73 -17.15 -16.94
C CYS A 95 -2.87 -15.75 -17.55
N VAL A 96 -4.09 -15.22 -17.68
CA VAL A 96 -4.30 -13.83 -18.15
C VAL A 96 -3.61 -12.82 -17.23
N TRP A 97 -3.65 -13.06 -15.93
CA TRP A 97 -3.01 -12.21 -14.92
C TRP A 97 -1.49 -12.27 -14.98
N LYS A 98 -0.91 -13.37 -15.45
CA LYS A 98 0.52 -13.48 -15.70
C LYS A 98 0.98 -12.60 -16.86
N TRP A 99 0.21 -12.56 -17.94
CA TRP A 99 0.46 -11.64 -19.06
C TRP A 99 0.33 -10.18 -18.62
N ILE A 100 -0.72 -9.85 -17.86
CA ILE A 100 -0.92 -8.52 -17.28
C ILE A 100 0.27 -8.14 -16.38
N SER A 101 0.72 -9.06 -15.52
CA SER A 101 1.84 -8.86 -14.60
C SER A 101 3.13 -8.52 -15.34
N TYR A 102 3.45 -9.20 -16.44
CA TYR A 102 4.62 -8.86 -17.27
C TYR A 102 4.53 -7.49 -17.91
N GLU A 103 3.37 -7.14 -18.48
CA GLU A 103 3.20 -5.81 -19.12
C GLU A 103 3.22 -4.68 -18.10
N MET A 104 2.58 -4.86 -16.96
CA MET A 104 2.61 -3.90 -15.86
C MET A 104 4.03 -3.76 -15.30
N THR A 105 4.73 -4.87 -15.02
CA THR A 105 6.12 -4.85 -14.53
C THR A 105 7.04 -4.08 -15.48
N ALA A 106 6.91 -4.30 -16.79
CA ALA A 106 7.71 -3.60 -17.80
C ALA A 106 7.43 -2.09 -17.85
N LYS A 107 6.20 -1.64 -17.53
CA LYS A 107 5.84 -0.21 -17.45
C LYS A 107 6.14 0.42 -16.10
N PHE A 108 6.13 -0.39 -15.04
CA PHE A 108 6.30 0.07 -13.66
C PHE A 108 7.75 0.13 -13.23
N ASN A 109 8.66 -0.62 -13.86
CA ASN A 109 10.09 -0.60 -13.55
C ASN A 109 10.82 0.40 -14.45
N GLY A 110 11.43 1.43 -13.85
CA GLY A 110 12.22 2.43 -14.57
C GLY A 110 13.64 1.95 -14.88
N THR A 111 14.37 2.66 -15.73
CA THR A 111 15.75 2.31 -16.09
C THR A 111 16.74 2.54 -14.95
N SER A 112 16.40 3.39 -13.97
CA SER A 112 17.14 3.51 -12.70
C SER A 112 16.94 2.32 -11.76
N GLY A 113 16.00 1.42 -12.09
CA GLY A 113 15.53 0.38 -11.19
C GLY A 113 14.55 0.89 -10.12
N ARG A 114 14.27 2.18 -9.99
CA ARG A 114 13.15 2.68 -9.16
C ARG A 114 11.82 2.50 -9.88
N CYS A 115 10.71 2.55 -9.15
CA CYS A 115 9.40 2.44 -9.80
C CYS A 115 8.94 3.77 -10.43
N THR A 116 8.33 3.66 -11.62
CA THR A 116 7.91 4.80 -12.44
C THR A 116 6.67 5.49 -11.90
N LYS A 117 6.34 6.68 -12.42
CA LYS A 117 5.06 7.36 -12.13
C LYS A 117 3.83 6.52 -12.38
N LEU A 118 3.87 5.57 -13.33
CA LEU A 118 2.75 4.67 -13.58
C LEU A 118 2.57 3.69 -12.41
N ALA A 119 3.67 3.20 -11.83
CA ALA A 119 3.61 2.34 -10.65
C ALA A 119 3.05 3.11 -9.44
N ARG A 120 3.63 4.29 -9.14
CA ARG A 120 3.20 5.16 -8.04
C ARG A 120 1.74 5.58 -8.21
N GLY A 121 1.35 5.91 -9.44
CA GLY A 121 -0.03 6.19 -9.83
C GLY A 121 -0.96 4.98 -9.64
N ALA A 122 -0.51 3.74 -9.88
CA ALA A 122 -1.33 2.54 -9.70
C ALA A 122 -1.63 2.29 -8.22
N VAL A 123 -0.65 2.50 -7.33
CA VAL A 123 -0.85 2.44 -5.88
C VAL A 123 -1.91 3.47 -5.44
N ARG A 124 -1.75 4.72 -5.89
CA ARG A 124 -2.74 5.79 -5.60
C ARG A 124 -4.12 5.47 -6.19
N LEU A 125 -4.20 5.01 -7.44
CA LEU A 125 -5.46 4.65 -8.07
C LEU A 125 -6.19 3.53 -7.33
N GLY A 126 -5.45 2.53 -6.83
CA GLY A 126 -6.01 1.46 -6.01
C GLY A 126 -6.67 1.98 -4.73
N PHE A 127 -6.04 2.97 -4.08
CA PHE A 127 -6.64 3.68 -2.94
C PHE A 127 -7.86 4.50 -3.35
N HIS A 128 -7.78 5.33 -4.39
CA HIS A 128 -8.88 6.21 -4.79
C HIS A 128 -10.13 5.44 -5.24
N ASP A 129 -9.97 4.31 -5.94
CA ASP A 129 -11.06 3.38 -6.27
C ASP A 129 -11.66 2.78 -4.99
N ALA A 130 -10.83 2.16 -4.15
CA ALA A 130 -11.32 1.40 -3.01
C ALA A 130 -11.86 2.24 -1.85
N ALA A 131 -11.33 3.45 -1.66
CA ALA A 131 -11.63 4.25 -0.48
C ALA A 131 -12.96 5.00 -0.57
N VAL A 132 -13.65 5.04 -1.71
CA VAL A 132 -15.01 5.61 -1.81
C VAL A 132 -16.09 4.65 -1.29
N TRP A 133 -15.87 4.10 -0.09
CA TRP A 133 -16.81 3.24 0.63
C TRP A 133 -16.77 3.51 2.13
N SER A 134 -17.86 3.22 2.83
CA SER A 134 -17.94 3.14 4.29
C SER A 134 -19.06 2.21 4.75
N THR A 135 -19.11 1.89 6.04
CA THR A 135 -20.17 1.08 6.64
C THR A 135 -21.58 1.68 6.55
N SER A 136 -21.71 2.97 6.23
CA SER A 136 -23.00 3.64 6.01
C SER A 136 -23.40 3.75 4.53
N THR A 137 -22.51 3.42 3.59
CA THR A 137 -22.80 3.46 2.15
C THR A 137 -23.32 2.12 1.64
N SER A 138 -24.26 2.15 0.69
CA SER A 138 -24.81 0.94 0.05
C SER A 138 -24.07 0.50 -1.22
N TYR A 139 -23.10 1.28 -1.71
CA TYR A 139 -22.32 1.03 -2.92
C TYR A 139 -20.98 1.78 -2.87
N GLY A 140 -20.10 1.54 -3.85
CA GLY A 140 -18.73 2.07 -3.93
C GLY A 140 -17.72 1.09 -3.34
N GLY A 141 -16.43 1.42 -3.41
CA GLY A 141 -15.33 0.59 -2.95
C GLY A 141 -14.49 0.08 -4.11
N ALA A 142 -13.80 -1.04 -3.93
CA ALA A 142 -12.92 -1.63 -4.94
C ALA A 142 -13.76 -2.28 -6.07
N ASP A 143 -14.35 -1.44 -6.91
CA ASP A 143 -15.36 -1.83 -7.90
C ASP A 143 -15.12 -1.23 -9.30
N GLY A 144 -13.98 -0.54 -9.50
CA GLY A 144 -13.57 0.01 -10.78
C GLY A 144 -14.37 1.24 -11.23
N SER A 145 -15.33 1.71 -10.42
CA SER A 145 -16.21 2.81 -10.77
C SER A 145 -15.46 4.09 -11.10
N ILE A 146 -14.29 4.33 -10.48
CA ILE A 146 -13.44 5.48 -10.76
C ILE A 146 -13.07 5.60 -12.24
N LEU A 147 -12.84 4.49 -12.96
CA LEU A 147 -12.46 4.52 -14.39
C LEU A 147 -13.59 4.12 -15.35
N LEU A 148 -14.70 3.61 -14.82
CA LEU A 148 -15.87 3.18 -15.60
C LEU A 148 -16.94 4.27 -15.71
N THR A 149 -16.80 5.37 -14.95
CA THR A 149 -17.83 6.40 -14.79
C THR A 149 -17.24 7.81 -14.87
N ASP A 150 -18.07 8.82 -14.60
CA ASP A 150 -17.69 10.23 -14.50
C ASP A 150 -16.98 10.58 -13.16
N GLU A 151 -16.83 9.61 -12.25
CA GLU A 151 -16.06 9.78 -11.02
C GLU A 151 -14.62 10.27 -11.25
N PHE A 152 -13.98 9.80 -12.33
CA PHE A 152 -12.62 10.23 -12.68
C PHE A 152 -12.49 11.75 -12.82
N SER A 153 -13.54 12.44 -13.27
CA SER A 153 -13.52 13.88 -13.53
C SER A 153 -13.63 14.76 -12.28
N ARG A 154 -13.77 14.16 -11.10
CA ARG A 154 -13.83 14.88 -9.82
C ARG A 154 -12.44 15.38 -9.42
N SER A 155 -12.40 16.53 -8.73
CA SER A 155 -11.14 17.20 -8.36
C SER A 155 -10.28 16.41 -7.38
N ASP A 156 -10.89 15.58 -6.54
CA ASP A 156 -10.20 14.65 -5.63
C ASP A 156 -9.41 13.56 -6.38
N ASN A 157 -9.69 13.34 -7.68
CA ASN A 157 -8.98 12.39 -8.53
C ASN A 157 -7.91 13.03 -9.45
N ASN A 158 -7.67 14.34 -9.33
CA ASN A 158 -6.67 15.04 -10.12
C ASN A 158 -5.28 14.39 -10.02
N GLY A 159 -4.60 14.26 -11.17
CA GLY A 159 -3.25 13.69 -11.26
C GLY A 159 -3.20 12.17 -11.44
N LEU A 160 -4.35 11.50 -11.57
CA LEU A 160 -4.43 10.08 -11.92
C LEU A 160 -4.45 9.84 -13.44
N ASP A 161 -4.35 10.88 -14.28
CA ASP A 161 -4.51 10.82 -15.73
C ASP A 161 -3.60 9.80 -16.42
N ALA A 162 -2.29 9.85 -16.13
CA ALA A 162 -1.31 9.01 -16.80
C ALA A 162 -1.59 7.52 -16.57
N ILE A 163 -1.82 7.13 -15.30
CA ILE A 163 -2.13 5.73 -14.97
C ILE A 163 -3.53 5.33 -15.43
N SER A 164 -4.50 6.24 -15.36
CA SER A 164 -5.88 5.97 -15.78
C SER A 164 -5.98 5.67 -17.28
N ASN A 165 -5.25 6.41 -18.11
CA ASN A 165 -5.15 6.16 -19.54
C ASN A 165 -4.50 4.81 -19.84
N GLN A 166 -3.45 4.46 -19.08
CA GLN A 166 -2.78 3.17 -19.22
C GLN A 166 -3.66 2.00 -18.75
N MET A 167 -4.41 2.17 -17.66
CA MET A 167 -5.39 1.18 -17.17
C MET A 167 -6.53 0.98 -18.17
N LYS A 168 -7.06 2.05 -18.78
CA LYS A 168 -8.07 1.93 -19.85
C LYS A 168 -7.54 1.19 -21.08
N THR A 169 -6.27 1.38 -21.41
CA THR A 169 -5.59 0.64 -22.49
C THR A 169 -5.51 -0.85 -22.16
N TRP A 170 -5.06 -1.21 -20.96
CA TRP A 170 -5.02 -2.60 -20.51
C TRP A 170 -6.41 -3.21 -20.38
N TYR A 171 -7.39 -2.48 -19.86
CA TYR A 171 -8.76 -2.95 -19.75
C TYR A 171 -9.38 -3.25 -21.12
N THR A 172 -9.21 -2.36 -22.10
CA THR A 172 -9.68 -2.61 -23.48
C THR A 172 -9.08 -3.90 -24.05
N LYS A 173 -7.79 -4.15 -23.78
CA LYS A 173 -7.09 -5.35 -24.22
C LYS A 173 -7.54 -6.62 -23.48
N TYR A 174 -7.76 -6.55 -22.17
CA TYR A 174 -7.95 -7.75 -21.33
C TYR A 174 -9.40 -8.07 -20.96
N LYS A 175 -10.32 -7.10 -21.09
CA LYS A 175 -11.76 -7.30 -20.86
C LYS A 175 -12.36 -8.49 -21.63
N PRO A 176 -12.00 -8.77 -22.90
CA PRO A 176 -12.49 -9.96 -23.61
C PRO A 176 -12.16 -11.30 -22.93
N TYR A 177 -11.17 -11.33 -22.03
CA TYR A 177 -10.76 -12.51 -21.27
C TYR A 177 -11.34 -12.55 -19.84
N GLY A 178 -12.37 -11.73 -19.57
CA GLY A 178 -13.06 -11.73 -18.27
C GLY A 178 -12.38 -10.90 -17.17
N VAL A 179 -11.42 -10.05 -17.53
CA VAL A 179 -10.77 -9.13 -16.59
C VAL A 179 -11.67 -7.93 -16.33
N SER A 180 -12.06 -7.74 -15.07
CA SER A 180 -12.79 -6.57 -14.59
C SER A 180 -11.84 -5.37 -14.41
N MET A 181 -12.34 -4.15 -14.54
CA MET A 181 -11.57 -2.94 -14.20
C MET A 181 -11.24 -2.94 -12.71
N ALA A 182 -12.17 -3.36 -11.86
CA ALA A 182 -11.97 -3.49 -10.42
C ALA A 182 -10.74 -4.36 -10.08
N ASP A 183 -10.64 -5.55 -10.67
CA ASP A 183 -9.48 -6.42 -10.45
C ASP A 183 -8.22 -5.86 -11.10
N LEU A 184 -8.31 -5.22 -12.27
CA LEU A 184 -7.16 -4.64 -12.96
C LEU A 184 -6.50 -3.54 -12.11
N ILE A 185 -7.31 -2.68 -11.48
CA ILE A 185 -6.83 -1.61 -10.59
C ILE A 185 -6.14 -2.21 -9.36
N GLN A 186 -6.81 -3.11 -8.63
CA GLN A 186 -6.29 -3.65 -7.37
C GLN A 186 -5.09 -4.60 -7.59
N MET A 187 -5.09 -5.38 -8.67
CA MET A 187 -3.92 -6.16 -9.07
C MET A 187 -2.77 -5.24 -9.48
N GLY A 188 -3.06 -4.17 -10.23
CA GLY A 188 -2.06 -3.20 -10.66
C GLY A 188 -1.37 -2.51 -9.49
N ALA A 189 -2.11 -2.15 -8.44
CA ALA A 189 -1.52 -1.60 -7.22
C ALA A 189 -0.60 -2.60 -6.50
N ASN A 190 -1.02 -3.87 -6.35
CA ASN A 190 -0.16 -4.90 -5.76
C ASN A 190 1.09 -5.18 -6.60
N ILE A 191 0.99 -5.21 -7.94
CA ILE A 191 2.15 -5.33 -8.83
C ILE A 191 3.06 -4.11 -8.67
N ALA A 192 2.50 -2.91 -8.64
CA ALA A 192 3.29 -1.69 -8.45
C ALA A 192 4.05 -1.70 -7.12
N THR A 193 3.41 -2.10 -6.02
CA THR A 193 4.05 -2.24 -4.71
C THR A 193 5.27 -3.14 -4.78
N VAL A 194 5.17 -4.37 -5.31
CA VAL A 194 6.33 -5.28 -5.41
C VAL A 194 7.38 -4.81 -6.44
N VAL A 195 6.95 -4.10 -7.49
CA VAL A 195 7.88 -3.54 -8.48
C VAL A 195 8.69 -2.40 -7.90
N CYS A 196 8.14 -1.56 -7.01
CA CYS A 196 8.96 -0.64 -6.23
C CYS A 196 9.96 -1.44 -5.38
N PRO A 197 11.28 -1.14 -5.44
CA PRO A 197 12.26 -1.89 -4.67
C PRO A 197 11.92 -1.89 -3.18
N LEU A 198 12.21 -2.99 -2.48
CA LEU A 198 11.85 -3.26 -1.08
C LEU A 198 10.35 -3.52 -0.80
N GLY A 199 9.50 -3.45 -1.83
CA GLY A 199 8.07 -3.67 -1.69
C GLY A 199 7.68 -5.14 -1.51
N PRO A 200 6.67 -5.43 -0.67
CA PRO A 200 6.25 -6.80 -0.40
C PRO A 200 5.39 -7.39 -1.52
N ARG A 201 5.39 -8.72 -1.61
CA ARG A 201 4.43 -9.48 -2.42
C ARG A 201 3.15 -9.68 -1.61
N ILE A 202 2.17 -8.81 -1.83
CA ILE A 202 0.85 -8.85 -1.19
C ILE A 202 0.01 -9.94 -1.86
N ARG A 203 -0.75 -10.71 -1.08
CA ARG A 203 -1.69 -11.70 -1.61
C ARG A 203 -2.74 -11.00 -2.46
N SER A 204 -2.85 -11.42 -3.72
CA SER A 204 -3.70 -10.79 -4.73
C SER A 204 -4.87 -11.68 -5.08
N PHE A 205 -6.07 -11.14 -4.89
CA PHE A 205 -7.33 -11.81 -5.18
C PHE A 205 -8.01 -11.18 -6.40
N VAL A 206 -8.67 -11.99 -7.21
CA VAL A 206 -9.39 -11.60 -8.43
C VAL A 206 -10.79 -12.20 -8.43
N GLY A 207 -11.71 -11.59 -9.19
CA GLY A 207 -13.12 -11.94 -9.27
C GLY A 207 -14.08 -10.83 -8.83
N ARG A 208 -13.60 -9.60 -8.62
CA ARG A 208 -14.45 -8.45 -8.30
C ARG A 208 -15.41 -8.14 -9.45
N LYS A 209 -16.52 -7.48 -9.12
CA LYS A 209 -17.53 -7.05 -10.09
C LYS A 209 -17.35 -5.57 -10.39
N ASP A 210 -17.30 -5.24 -11.68
CA ASP A 210 -17.31 -3.86 -12.15
C ASP A 210 -18.63 -3.18 -11.77
N ASN A 211 -18.54 -1.91 -11.37
CA ASN A 211 -19.70 -1.08 -11.06
C ASN A 211 -19.78 0.11 -12.01
N ALA A 212 -20.92 0.26 -12.69
CA ALA A 212 -21.19 1.36 -13.62
C ALA A 212 -21.75 2.61 -12.92
N LYS A 213 -21.85 2.60 -11.58
CA LYS A 213 -22.28 3.74 -10.77
C LYS A 213 -21.07 4.37 -10.10
N ALA A 214 -20.87 5.67 -10.33
CA ALA A 214 -19.82 6.45 -9.71
C ALA A 214 -19.89 6.35 -8.19
N GLY A 215 -18.74 6.17 -7.53
CA GLY A 215 -18.63 6.05 -6.09
C GLY A 215 -19.20 7.28 -5.34
N PRO A 216 -19.61 7.14 -4.07
CA PRO A 216 -20.05 8.26 -3.24
C PRO A 216 -18.95 9.32 -3.06
N THR A 217 -19.36 10.59 -2.97
CA THR A 217 -18.45 11.74 -2.76
C THR A 217 -18.10 11.94 -1.29
N GLY A 218 -17.01 12.66 -1.01
CA GLY A 218 -16.65 13.08 0.36
C GLY A 218 -16.11 11.95 1.24
N LEU A 219 -15.60 10.89 0.61
CA LEU A 219 -15.06 9.71 1.30
C LEU A 219 -13.53 9.56 1.17
N LEU A 220 -12.88 10.47 0.46
CA LEU A 220 -11.42 10.57 0.34
C LEU A 220 -10.89 11.67 1.27
N PRO A 221 -9.76 11.46 1.95
CA PRO A 221 -9.11 12.47 2.76
C PRO A 221 -8.44 13.53 1.87
N ALA A 222 -8.37 14.77 2.36
CA ALA A 222 -7.54 15.82 1.78
C ALA A 222 -6.16 15.88 2.45
N GLU A 223 -5.16 16.37 1.73
CA GLU A 223 -3.79 16.56 2.22
C GLU A 223 -3.66 17.64 3.33
N THR A 224 -4.75 18.36 3.61
CA THR A 224 -4.86 19.39 4.63
C THR A 224 -5.73 19.01 5.83
N ASP A 225 -6.37 17.85 5.80
CA ASP A 225 -7.27 17.39 6.85
C ASP A 225 -6.56 17.20 8.20
N SER A 226 -7.32 17.29 9.28
CA SER A 226 -6.83 16.98 10.63
C SER A 226 -6.67 15.48 10.84
N ALA A 227 -5.81 15.08 11.78
CA ALA A 227 -5.69 13.68 12.19
C ALA A 227 -7.04 13.10 12.64
N ASP A 228 -7.84 13.87 13.40
CA ASP A 228 -9.20 13.47 13.81
C ASP A 228 -10.11 13.14 12.62
N ALA A 229 -10.12 14.00 11.60
CA ALA A 229 -10.96 13.81 10.42
C ALA A 229 -10.56 12.55 9.66
N ILE A 230 -9.25 12.36 9.43
CA ILE A 230 -8.73 11.20 8.70
C ILE A 230 -8.95 9.90 9.50
N ILE A 231 -8.63 9.88 10.80
CA ILE A 231 -8.83 8.70 11.65
C ILE A 231 -10.30 8.30 11.67
N LYS A 232 -11.22 9.27 11.83
CA LYS A 232 -12.67 9.01 11.79
C LYS A 232 -13.12 8.51 10.41
N LEU A 233 -12.59 9.09 9.34
CA LEU A 233 -12.90 8.69 7.97
C LEU A 233 -12.51 7.23 7.72
N PHE A 234 -11.32 6.82 8.13
CA PHE A 234 -10.84 5.44 7.95
C PHE A 234 -11.52 4.44 8.90
N ALA A 235 -11.82 4.85 10.14
CA ALA A 235 -12.60 4.02 11.06
C ALA A 235 -13.99 3.67 10.49
N ALA A 236 -14.63 4.61 9.79
CA ALA A 236 -15.90 4.36 9.09
C ALA A 236 -15.77 3.31 7.95
N LYS A 237 -14.54 3.02 7.50
CA LYS A 237 -14.17 1.98 6.52
C LYS A 237 -13.67 0.69 7.17
N THR A 238 -13.80 0.54 8.49
CA THR A 238 -13.26 -0.58 9.27
C THR A 238 -11.73 -0.63 9.34
N ILE A 239 -11.05 0.48 9.03
CA ILE A 239 -9.59 0.60 9.09
C ILE A 239 -9.22 1.37 10.36
N ASP A 240 -8.43 0.77 11.24
CA ASP A 240 -8.01 1.41 12.49
C ASP A 240 -6.83 2.37 12.28
N ALA A 241 -6.45 3.10 13.33
CA ALA A 241 -5.38 4.10 13.27
C ALA A 241 -4.02 3.49 12.88
N HIS A 242 -3.76 2.25 13.27
CA HIS A 242 -2.52 1.53 12.93
C HIS A 242 -2.49 1.17 11.45
N ASP A 243 -3.55 0.54 10.94
CA ASP A 243 -3.66 0.21 9.51
C ASP A 243 -3.65 1.48 8.64
N LEU A 244 -4.23 2.58 9.14
CA LEU A 244 -4.13 3.89 8.50
C LEU A 244 -2.67 4.35 8.38
N VAL A 245 -1.89 4.29 9.46
CA VAL A 245 -0.46 4.68 9.42
C VAL A 245 0.30 3.79 8.43
N ALA A 246 0.03 2.48 8.44
CA ALA A 246 0.63 1.56 7.48
C ALA A 246 0.33 1.95 6.03
N LEU A 247 -0.94 2.25 5.71
CA LEU A 247 -1.37 2.68 4.36
C LEU A 247 -0.74 4.02 3.94
N VAL A 248 -0.66 5.00 4.85
CA VAL A 248 -0.05 6.31 4.57
C VAL A 248 1.44 6.18 4.22
N GLY A 249 2.12 5.15 4.71
CA GLY A 249 3.49 4.84 4.32
C GLY A 249 3.72 4.71 2.80
N ALA A 250 2.69 4.41 2.00
CA ALA A 250 2.79 4.41 0.54
C ALA A 250 3.32 5.74 -0.04
N HIS A 251 3.20 6.84 0.71
CA HIS A 251 3.78 8.14 0.35
C HIS A 251 5.31 8.11 0.19
N THR A 252 6.03 7.10 0.69
CA THR A 252 7.46 6.92 0.36
C THR A 252 7.73 6.83 -1.15
N THR A 253 6.76 6.29 -1.89
CA THR A 253 6.79 6.25 -3.36
C THR A 253 5.89 7.30 -3.97
N SER A 254 5.83 8.53 -3.44
CA SER A 254 4.98 9.58 -4.00
C SER A 254 5.73 10.83 -4.43
N GLN A 255 5.17 11.50 -5.45
CA GLN A 255 5.55 12.81 -5.93
C GLN A 255 4.28 13.62 -6.15
N GLN A 256 4.31 14.90 -5.77
CA GLN A 256 3.15 15.77 -5.83
C GLN A 256 3.19 16.66 -7.08
N HIS A 257 2.03 16.86 -7.70
CA HIS A 257 1.89 17.70 -8.91
C HIS A 257 0.83 18.80 -8.77
N PHE A 258 -0.09 18.66 -7.81
CA PHE A 258 -1.27 19.51 -7.70
C PHE A 258 -1.39 20.24 -6.35
N VAL A 259 -0.67 19.79 -5.31
CA VAL A 259 -0.75 20.38 -3.97
C VAL A 259 -0.01 21.72 -3.93
N ASN A 260 1.19 21.75 -4.49
CA ASN A 260 1.94 22.97 -4.71
C ASN A 260 2.53 22.96 -6.12
N THR A 261 1.84 23.61 -7.05
CA THR A 261 2.22 23.65 -8.47
C THR A 261 3.54 24.39 -8.74
N SER A 262 4.01 25.23 -7.81
CA SER A 262 5.35 25.84 -7.92
C SER A 262 6.49 24.87 -7.56
N ARG A 263 6.15 23.73 -6.96
CA ARG A 263 7.05 22.66 -6.51
C ARG A 263 6.75 21.33 -7.24
N ASP A 264 6.24 21.40 -8.46
CA ASP A 264 5.82 20.24 -9.24
C ASP A 264 6.90 19.13 -9.29
N GLY A 265 6.47 17.89 -9.06
CA GLY A 265 7.33 16.71 -8.99
C GLY A 265 8.06 16.51 -7.65
N ASP A 266 7.86 17.38 -6.65
CA ASP A 266 8.51 17.22 -5.35
C ASP A 266 8.02 15.95 -4.62
N PRO A 267 8.93 15.12 -4.08
CA PRO A 267 8.58 13.87 -3.41
C PRO A 267 8.20 14.08 -1.94
N GLN A 268 7.60 13.06 -1.33
CA GLN A 268 7.28 13.06 0.10
C GLN A 268 8.42 12.53 0.98
N ASP A 269 9.48 11.98 0.38
CA ASP A 269 10.76 11.65 1.04
C ASP A 269 11.95 11.74 0.05
N THR A 270 13.14 11.33 0.49
CA THR A 270 14.37 11.38 -0.32
C THR A 270 14.55 10.23 -1.30
N THR A 271 13.67 9.23 -1.31
CA THR A 271 13.85 7.99 -2.06
C THR A 271 12.66 7.71 -2.98
N PRO A 272 12.23 8.70 -3.80
CA PRO A 272 11.04 8.53 -4.62
C PRO A 272 11.16 7.33 -5.55
N GLY A 273 10.17 6.46 -5.49
CA GLY A 273 10.11 5.23 -6.25
C GLY A 273 10.84 4.04 -5.62
N ILE A 274 11.20 4.13 -4.33
CA ILE A 274 11.67 3.02 -3.48
C ILE A 274 10.63 2.81 -2.37
N TRP A 275 10.20 1.57 -2.15
CA TRP A 275 9.20 1.22 -1.13
C TRP A 275 9.88 1.04 0.23
N ASP A 276 10.42 2.12 0.78
CA ASP A 276 11.16 2.12 2.03
C ASP A 276 10.48 2.89 3.16
N VAL A 277 11.14 2.98 4.31
CA VAL A 277 10.60 3.66 5.49
C VAL A 277 11.15 5.07 5.69
N ALA A 278 11.82 5.67 4.70
CA ALA A 278 12.40 7.02 4.81
C ALA A 278 11.33 8.10 5.07
N PHE A 279 10.14 7.92 4.52
CA PHE A 279 8.97 8.78 4.73
C PHE A 279 8.67 9.07 6.20
N TYR A 280 8.66 8.05 7.07
CA TYR A 280 8.26 8.21 8.47
C TYR A 280 9.16 9.17 9.26
N PRO A 281 10.49 8.93 9.39
CA PRO A 281 11.37 9.83 10.12
C PRO A 281 11.51 11.18 9.43
N GLN A 282 11.41 11.27 8.09
CA GLN A 282 11.55 12.53 7.38
C GLN A 282 10.34 13.45 7.53
N THR A 283 9.14 12.88 7.71
CA THR A 283 7.94 13.66 8.02
C THR A 283 8.10 14.42 9.36
N GLN A 284 8.70 13.78 10.35
CA GLN A 284 8.93 14.35 11.68
C GLN A 284 10.17 15.26 11.77
N LYS A 285 11.07 15.22 10.78
CA LYS A 285 12.36 15.95 10.79
C LYS A 285 12.39 17.06 9.72
N ASN A 286 13.58 17.60 9.49
CA ASN A 286 13.88 18.55 8.42
C ASN A 286 14.48 17.80 7.22
N PRO A 287 13.69 17.49 6.19
CA PRO A 287 14.21 16.83 5.00
C PRO A 287 14.84 17.86 4.02
N PRO A 288 15.50 17.41 2.94
CA PRO A 288 16.01 18.28 1.88
C PRO A 288 14.93 19.21 1.28
N PRO A 289 15.33 20.35 0.67
CA PRO A 289 14.42 21.36 0.13
C PRO A 289 13.28 20.83 -0.75
N ARG A 290 13.56 19.85 -1.62
CA ARG A 290 12.53 19.26 -2.50
C ARG A 290 11.55 18.33 -1.80
N VAL A 291 11.85 17.82 -0.62
CA VAL A 291 10.89 16.97 0.09
C VAL A 291 9.74 17.84 0.58
N LEU A 292 8.54 17.56 0.08
CA LEU A 292 7.31 18.26 0.44
C LEU A 292 6.51 17.38 1.40
N LYS A 293 6.21 17.93 2.58
CA LYS A 293 5.41 17.26 3.60
C LYS A 293 3.95 17.72 3.49
N PHE A 294 3.03 16.78 3.32
CA PHE A 294 1.61 17.10 3.43
C PHE A 294 1.25 17.44 4.88
N ARG A 295 0.26 18.33 5.04
CA ARG A 295 -0.17 18.77 6.38
C ARG A 295 -0.85 17.61 7.11
N SER A 296 -1.63 16.79 6.41
CA SER A 296 -2.21 15.54 6.93
C SER A 296 -1.15 14.62 7.54
N ASP A 297 -0.06 14.39 6.83
CA ASP A 297 1.02 13.48 7.22
C ASP A 297 1.72 14.00 8.48
N ILE A 298 2.01 15.31 8.53
CA ILE A 298 2.55 15.96 9.73
C ILE A 298 1.60 15.76 10.92
N LYS A 299 0.29 15.95 10.73
CA LYS A 299 -0.69 15.79 11.82
C LYS A 299 -0.78 14.35 12.30
N LEU A 300 -0.81 13.37 11.41
CA LEU A 300 -0.80 11.95 11.76
C LEU A 300 0.52 11.56 12.46
N SER A 301 1.66 12.11 12.05
CA SER A 301 2.96 11.81 12.68
C SER A 301 3.09 12.29 14.13
N GLN A 302 2.17 13.14 14.60
CA GLN A 302 2.20 13.79 15.91
C GLN A 302 1.00 13.40 16.79
N ASP A 303 -0.07 12.86 16.22
CA ASP A 303 -1.28 12.52 16.95
C ASP A 303 -1.06 11.33 17.87
N SER A 304 -1.54 11.42 19.12
CA SER A 304 -1.37 10.39 20.15
C SER A 304 -1.84 8.98 19.75
N ARG A 305 -2.79 8.87 18.81
CA ARG A 305 -3.35 7.59 18.34
C ARG A 305 -2.50 6.92 17.26
N THR A 306 -1.62 7.67 16.59
CA THR A 306 -0.86 7.22 15.42
C THR A 306 0.65 7.35 15.58
N VAL A 307 1.13 8.23 16.47
CA VAL A 307 2.56 8.50 16.69
C VAL A 307 3.35 7.28 17.17
N GLY A 308 2.72 6.38 17.93
CA GLY A 308 3.37 5.13 18.36
C GLY A 308 3.83 4.32 17.15
N GLU A 309 2.88 3.97 16.29
CA GLU A 309 3.14 3.19 15.08
C GLU A 309 4.06 3.90 14.09
N TRP A 310 3.89 5.22 13.95
CA TRP A 310 4.77 6.05 13.12
C TRP A 310 6.25 5.93 13.55
N ASN A 311 6.50 5.91 14.85
CA ASN A 311 7.85 5.76 15.40
C ASN A 311 8.37 4.33 15.25
N GLU A 312 7.51 3.32 15.33
CA GLU A 312 7.89 1.93 15.11
C GLU A 312 8.39 1.69 13.68
N PHE A 313 7.69 2.23 12.68
CA PHE A 313 8.14 2.19 11.29
C PHE A 313 9.38 3.04 11.02
N SER A 314 9.64 4.07 11.83
CA SER A 314 10.87 4.87 11.75
C SER A 314 12.12 4.15 12.30
N GLY A 315 11.94 3.01 12.99
CA GLY A 315 13.03 2.25 13.61
C GLY A 315 13.82 1.36 12.66
N SER A 316 14.92 0.77 13.14
CA SER A 316 15.80 -0.10 12.34
C SER A 316 15.13 -1.35 11.78
N ASN A 317 14.09 -1.85 12.45
CA ASN A 317 13.28 -3.00 12.01
C ASN A 317 11.98 -2.55 11.32
N GLY A 318 11.86 -1.26 10.99
CA GLY A 318 10.64 -0.66 10.47
C GLY A 318 10.21 -1.22 9.11
N GLN A 319 11.15 -1.60 8.24
CA GLN A 319 10.84 -2.08 6.89
C GLN A 319 9.99 -3.35 6.88
N ASP A 320 10.41 -4.40 7.60
CA ASP A 320 9.66 -5.67 7.61
C ASP A 320 8.32 -5.51 8.33
N HIS A 321 8.32 -4.77 9.44
CA HIS A 321 7.10 -4.43 10.19
C HIS A 321 6.09 -3.70 9.30
N TRP A 322 6.53 -2.65 8.62
CA TRP A 322 5.68 -1.88 7.71
C TRP A 322 5.22 -2.72 6.52
N ASN A 323 6.09 -3.54 5.93
CA ASN A 323 5.71 -4.42 4.84
C ASN A 323 4.64 -5.45 5.24
N GLU A 324 4.72 -6.02 6.44
CA GLU A 324 3.70 -6.92 6.99
C GLU A 324 2.36 -6.20 7.14
N ASP A 325 2.36 -5.02 7.76
CA ASP A 325 1.13 -4.31 8.09
C ASP A 325 0.51 -3.59 6.90
N TYR A 326 1.32 -3.04 6.00
CA TYR A 326 0.83 -2.52 4.73
C TYR A 326 0.13 -3.62 3.93
N ALA A 327 0.68 -4.84 3.88
CA ALA A 327 0.06 -5.94 3.16
C ALA A 327 -1.34 -6.29 3.72
N LYS A 328 -1.50 -6.31 5.04
CA LYS A 328 -2.81 -6.57 5.69
C LYS A 328 -3.78 -5.41 5.47
N ALA A 329 -3.33 -4.19 5.72
CA ALA A 329 -4.15 -2.99 5.60
C ALA A 329 -4.59 -2.78 4.14
N TYR A 330 -3.70 -3.00 3.17
CA TYR A 330 -4.03 -2.93 1.75
C TYR A 330 -4.95 -4.08 1.31
N THR A 331 -4.79 -5.29 1.86
CA THR A 331 -5.75 -6.38 1.62
C THR A 331 -7.15 -5.96 2.05
N ARG A 332 -7.32 -5.40 3.25
CA ARG A 332 -8.61 -4.85 3.71
C ARG A 332 -9.11 -3.73 2.80
N LEU A 333 -8.27 -2.75 2.48
CA LEU A 333 -8.61 -1.64 1.58
C LEU A 333 -9.13 -2.16 0.23
N SER A 334 -8.41 -3.07 -0.42
CA SER A 334 -8.76 -3.64 -1.73
C SER A 334 -10.04 -4.49 -1.75
N LEU A 335 -10.66 -4.71 -0.59
CA LEU A 335 -11.89 -5.48 -0.42
C LEU A 335 -13.06 -4.63 0.09
N LEU A 336 -12.87 -3.34 0.36
CA LEU A 336 -13.97 -2.44 0.71
C LEU A 336 -15.02 -2.45 -0.41
N GLY A 337 -16.30 -2.61 -0.05
CA GLY A 337 -17.40 -2.68 -1.01
C GLY A 337 -17.53 -3.97 -1.82
N VAL A 338 -16.56 -4.90 -1.71
CA VAL A 338 -16.62 -6.19 -2.41
C VAL A 338 -17.58 -7.12 -1.68
N ASN A 339 -18.68 -7.51 -2.34
CA ASN A 339 -19.74 -8.31 -1.73
C ASN A 339 -19.69 -9.81 -2.08
N ASN A 340 -18.68 -10.24 -2.83
CA ASN A 340 -18.46 -11.63 -3.24
C ASN A 340 -17.06 -12.14 -2.84
N ILE A 341 -16.58 -11.75 -1.66
CA ILE A 341 -15.22 -12.05 -1.18
C ILE A 341 -15.01 -13.57 -1.12
N ASN A 342 -16.03 -14.33 -0.70
CA ASN A 342 -15.95 -15.78 -0.59
C ASN A 342 -15.76 -16.49 -1.95
N ASP A 343 -16.13 -15.83 -3.05
CA ASP A 343 -16.04 -16.37 -4.41
C ASP A 343 -14.74 -15.97 -5.13
N LEU A 344 -13.97 -15.04 -4.56
CA LEU A 344 -12.70 -14.60 -5.13
C LEU A 344 -11.71 -15.76 -5.26
N LYS A 345 -10.71 -15.53 -6.09
CA LYS A 345 -9.65 -16.49 -6.39
C LYS A 345 -8.31 -15.84 -6.18
N GLU A 346 -7.35 -16.59 -5.66
CA GLU A 346 -6.00 -16.08 -5.44
C GLU A 346 -5.13 -16.27 -6.68
N CYS A 347 -4.53 -15.18 -7.17
CA CYS A 347 -3.56 -15.21 -8.26
C CYS A 347 -2.20 -14.63 -7.86
N THR A 348 -1.87 -14.60 -6.56
CA THR A 348 -0.59 -14.09 -6.02
C THR A 348 0.65 -14.69 -6.71
N LYS A 349 0.57 -15.95 -7.16
CA LYS A 349 1.67 -16.66 -7.83
C LYS A 349 2.21 -15.92 -9.07
N VAL A 350 1.41 -15.05 -9.70
CA VAL A 350 1.80 -14.35 -10.94
C VAL A 350 2.46 -12.99 -10.70
N LEU A 351 2.48 -12.50 -9.46
CA LEU A 351 3.22 -11.28 -9.12
C LEU A 351 4.72 -11.48 -9.37
N PRO A 352 5.45 -10.45 -9.81
CA PRO A 352 6.89 -10.54 -10.00
C PRO A 352 7.61 -10.85 -8.67
N ALA A 353 8.88 -11.22 -8.75
CA ALA A 353 9.71 -11.43 -7.57
C ALA A 353 9.95 -10.11 -6.82
N ALA A 354 9.95 -10.17 -5.49
CA ALA A 354 10.31 -9.03 -4.65
C ALA A 354 11.81 -8.72 -4.77
N ARG A 355 12.15 -7.43 -4.66
CA ARG A 355 13.54 -6.97 -4.57
C ARG A 355 13.84 -6.56 -3.14
N ASN A 356 14.42 -7.47 -2.37
CA ASN A 356 14.66 -7.28 -0.93
C ASN A 356 15.88 -6.41 -0.62
N SER A 357 16.62 -5.98 -1.64
CA SER A 357 17.69 -5.00 -1.54
C SER A 357 17.68 -4.10 -2.78
N PHE A 358 18.19 -2.89 -2.63
CA PHE A 358 18.32 -1.93 -3.72
C PHE A 358 19.48 -0.98 -3.46
N VAL A 359 20.22 -0.65 -4.52
CA VAL A 359 21.28 0.35 -4.52
C VAL A 359 20.97 1.33 -5.63
N SER A 360 20.84 2.62 -5.31
CA SER A 360 20.62 3.65 -6.33
C SER A 360 21.97 4.06 -6.92
N GLU A 361 22.26 3.59 -8.12
CA GLU A 361 23.51 3.90 -8.84
C GLU A 361 23.68 5.40 -9.13
N ASP A 362 22.57 6.14 -9.18
CA ASP A 362 22.49 7.57 -9.42
C ASP A 362 22.26 8.42 -8.15
N GLN A 363 22.43 7.85 -6.94
CA GLN A 363 22.09 8.51 -5.68
C GLN A 363 22.69 9.91 -5.55
N LYS A 364 23.96 10.09 -5.97
CA LYS A 364 24.63 11.39 -5.90
C LYS A 364 23.91 12.48 -6.71
N VAL A 365 23.44 12.14 -7.92
CA VAL A 365 22.72 13.09 -8.79
C VAL A 365 21.31 13.33 -8.23
N LEU A 366 20.68 12.28 -7.71
CA LEU A 366 19.39 12.39 -7.03
C LEU A 366 19.47 13.30 -5.80
N ASP A 367 20.53 13.19 -4.99
CA ASP A 367 20.75 14.04 -3.82
C ASP A 367 20.94 15.50 -4.22
N MET A 368 21.70 15.78 -5.28
CA MET A 368 21.83 17.14 -5.81
C MET A 368 20.46 17.68 -6.26
N TRP A 369 19.66 16.85 -6.94
CA TRP A 369 18.29 17.21 -7.29
C TRP A 369 17.44 17.53 -6.06
N LEU A 370 17.46 16.68 -5.03
CA LEU A 370 16.75 16.87 -3.77
C LEU A 370 17.14 18.16 -3.03
N GLN A 371 18.38 18.62 -3.22
CA GLN A 371 18.88 19.92 -2.72
C GLN A 371 18.40 21.12 -3.54
N GLY A 372 17.53 20.91 -4.53
CA GLY A 372 17.01 21.95 -5.41
C GLY A 372 17.94 22.31 -6.57
N GLN A 373 18.96 21.48 -6.84
CA GLN A 373 19.81 21.64 -8.01
C GLN A 373 19.12 20.96 -9.21
N PHE A 374 19.23 21.51 -10.41
CA PHE A 374 18.77 20.85 -11.64
C PHE A 374 17.25 20.54 -11.76
N ASN A 375 16.39 21.55 -11.75
CA ASN A 375 14.95 21.35 -11.97
C ASN A 375 14.59 20.63 -13.28
N GLN A 376 15.48 20.65 -14.28
CA GLN A 376 15.31 19.91 -15.53
C GLN A 376 15.24 18.38 -15.35
N LEU A 377 15.64 17.84 -14.19
CA LEU A 377 15.60 16.39 -13.92
C LEU A 377 14.23 15.89 -13.44
N ASN A 378 13.25 16.78 -13.20
CA ASN A 378 11.93 16.42 -12.68
C ASN A 378 11.29 15.26 -13.45
N ASP A 379 11.18 15.38 -14.78
CA ASP A 379 10.57 14.35 -15.62
C ASP A 379 11.36 13.04 -15.60
N MET A 380 12.69 13.11 -15.46
CA MET A 380 13.54 11.92 -15.41
C MET A 380 13.34 11.17 -14.10
N VAL A 381 13.29 11.88 -12.97
CA VAL A 381 12.98 11.28 -11.65
C VAL A 381 11.56 10.73 -11.65
N ASP A 382 10.59 11.48 -12.16
CA ASP A 382 9.19 11.07 -12.22
C ASP A 382 9.02 9.77 -13.03
N ASN A 383 9.71 9.65 -14.16
CA ASN A 383 9.72 8.43 -14.98
C ASN A 383 10.75 7.37 -14.52
N ALA A 384 11.42 7.58 -13.39
CA ALA A 384 12.45 6.70 -12.84
C ALA A 384 13.57 6.35 -13.87
N ILE A 385 13.95 7.33 -14.68
CA ILE A 385 15.06 7.23 -15.64
C ILE A 385 16.39 7.34 -14.89
N MET A 386 17.34 6.47 -15.21
CA MET A 386 18.71 6.53 -14.66
C MET A 386 19.34 7.90 -14.93
N LEU A 387 19.84 8.55 -13.87
CA LEU A 387 20.42 9.91 -13.98
C LEU A 387 21.94 9.92 -14.25
N THR A 388 22.62 8.78 -14.18
CA THR A 388 24.05 8.67 -14.50
C THR A 388 24.30 8.92 -15.99
N GLY A 389 25.33 9.70 -16.33
CA GLY A 389 25.69 10.05 -17.72
C GLY A 389 25.14 11.40 -18.21
N LEU A 390 24.53 12.18 -17.32
CA LEU A 390 24.01 13.54 -17.59
C LEU A 390 24.96 14.66 -17.12
N THR A 391 26.11 14.32 -16.55
CA THR A 391 27.11 15.26 -16.01
C THR A 391 28.40 15.24 -16.79
#